data_AF-A0A3N4J726-F1
#
_entry.id   AF-A0A3N4J726-F1
#
_cell.length_a   1.000
_cell.length_b   1.000
_cell.length_c   1.000
_cell.angle_alpha   90.00
_cell.angle_beta   90.00
_cell.angle_gamma   90.00
#
_symmetry.space_group_name_H-M   'P 1'
#
loop_
_entity.id
_entity.type
_entity.pdbx_description
1 polymer ?
#
loop_
_entity_poly.entity_id
_entity_poly.type
_entity_poly.pdbx_seq_one_letter_code
_entity_poly.pdbx_strand_id
1 'polypeptide(L)'
;MADETAEIMRWLSPMEPQYRHDGVRSDRLEGVGNWVLETNEFREWRSGEGGADKAVLFCHGNPGVGKTYLICLVMDYLYDRAREEEIAVARVYCDFREQQEQTTANVIGAILKQLALKYEGILEPVRTEFQIVETS
;
A
#
# COMPACT_ATOMS: atom_id res chain seq x y z
N MET A 1 5.48 13.20 -21.27
CA MET A 1 5.00 11.89 -20.81
C MET A 1 5.48 11.59 -19.39
N ALA A 2 6.79 11.41 -19.12
CA ALA A 2 7.26 11.15 -17.75
C ALA A 2 6.97 12.31 -16.76
N ASP A 3 7.04 13.55 -17.25
CA ASP A 3 6.80 14.77 -16.45
C ASP A 3 5.33 14.88 -16.01
N GLU A 4 4.41 14.81 -16.97
CA GLU A 4 2.96 14.81 -16.74
C GLU A 4 2.51 13.68 -15.80
N THR A 5 3.04 12.46 -15.95
CA THR A 5 2.70 11.38 -15.01
C THR A 5 3.17 11.71 -13.59
N ALA A 6 4.34 12.30 -13.41
CA ALA A 6 4.81 12.72 -12.09
C ALA A 6 3.92 13.83 -11.48
N GLU A 7 3.46 14.78 -12.29
CA GLU A 7 2.51 15.83 -11.88
C GLU A 7 1.17 15.24 -11.44
N ILE A 8 0.59 14.32 -12.24
CA ILE A 8 -0.64 13.60 -11.89
C ILE A 8 -0.48 12.85 -10.56
N MET A 9 0.63 12.12 -10.38
CA MET A 9 0.86 11.37 -9.13
C MET A 9 1.00 12.28 -7.92
N ARG A 10 1.61 13.45 -8.08
CA ARG A 10 1.73 14.46 -7.02
C ARG A 10 0.40 15.13 -6.71
N TRP A 11 -0.43 15.36 -7.73
CA TRP A 11 -1.78 15.87 -7.58
C TRP A 11 -2.68 14.89 -6.82
N LEU A 12 -2.58 13.59 -7.13
CA LEU A 12 -3.35 12.55 -6.43
C LEU A 12 -3.03 12.50 -4.94
N SER A 13 -1.76 12.56 -4.56
CA SER A 13 -1.36 12.59 -3.14
C SER A 13 0.09 13.01 -2.97
N PRO A 14 0.41 13.83 -1.95
CA PRO A 14 1.79 14.10 -1.55
C PRO A 14 2.45 12.91 -0.84
N MET A 15 1.68 11.90 -0.43
CA MET A 15 2.21 10.78 0.34
C MET A 15 3.13 9.89 -0.52
N GLU A 16 4.20 9.43 0.10
CA GLU A 16 5.19 8.53 -0.50
C GLU A 16 5.41 7.29 0.40
N PRO A 17 4.43 6.36 0.47
CA PRO A 17 4.48 5.21 1.36
C PRO A 17 5.69 4.29 1.15
N GLN A 18 6.33 4.35 -0.03
CA GLN A 18 7.52 3.58 -0.33
C GLN A 18 8.70 3.96 0.55
N TYR A 19 8.95 5.24 0.83
CA TYR A 19 10.12 5.64 1.62
C TYR A 19 10.08 5.07 3.04
N ARG A 20 8.89 5.07 3.64
CA ARG A 20 8.68 4.46 4.94
C ARG A 20 8.83 2.96 4.90
N HIS A 21 8.28 2.31 3.88
CA HIS A 21 8.41 0.88 3.72
C HIS A 21 9.87 0.46 3.58
N ASP A 22 10.65 1.17 2.77
CA ASP A 22 12.06 0.91 2.53
C ASP A 22 12.90 1.10 3.80
N GLY A 23 12.61 2.13 4.61
CA GLY A 23 13.25 2.32 5.92
C GLY A 23 12.92 1.21 6.92
N VAL A 24 11.66 0.77 7.00
CA VAL A 24 11.30 -0.38 7.86
C VAL A 24 11.94 -1.66 7.34
N ARG A 25 12.03 -1.82 6.02
CA ARG A 25 12.62 -2.99 5.38
C ARG A 25 14.13 -3.07 5.62
N SER A 26 14.85 -1.95 5.56
CA SER A 26 16.29 -1.92 5.81
C SER A 26 16.66 -2.30 7.24
N ASP A 27 15.81 -1.92 8.20
CA ASP A 27 16.03 -2.18 9.63
C ASP A 27 15.56 -3.58 10.06
N ARG A 28 14.86 -4.30 9.18
CA ARG A 28 14.30 -5.62 9.48
C ARG A 28 15.38 -6.69 9.51
N LEU A 29 15.46 -7.45 10.60
CA LEU A 29 16.30 -8.65 10.66
C LEU A 29 15.70 -9.76 9.81
N GLU A 30 16.52 -10.34 8.94
CA GLU A 30 16.11 -11.43 8.04
C GLU A 30 15.59 -12.65 8.81
N GLY A 31 14.53 -13.29 8.29
CA GLY A 31 13.90 -14.47 8.88
C GLY A 31 12.97 -14.20 10.07
N VAL A 32 13.11 -13.06 10.76
CA VAL A 32 12.25 -12.73 11.90
C VAL A 32 10.83 -12.41 11.42
N GLY A 33 9.85 -13.08 12.04
CA GLY A 33 8.43 -12.86 11.74
C GLY A 33 7.88 -13.74 10.62
N ASN A 34 8.71 -14.55 9.95
CA ASN A 34 8.26 -15.46 8.87
C ASN A 34 7.11 -16.38 9.29
N TRP A 35 7.07 -16.76 10.58
CA TRP A 35 5.99 -17.55 11.16
C TRP A 35 4.60 -16.96 10.91
N VAL A 36 4.48 -15.63 10.71
CA VAL A 36 3.19 -14.97 10.43
C VAL A 36 2.60 -15.42 9.10
N LEU A 37 3.43 -15.76 8.11
CA LEU A 37 2.99 -16.23 6.79
C LEU A 37 2.50 -17.68 6.83
N GLU A 38 2.79 -18.38 7.93
CA GLU A 38 2.42 -19.77 8.15
C GLU A 38 1.14 -19.93 8.98
N THR A 39 0.62 -18.83 9.55
CA THR A 39 -0.60 -18.87 10.34
C THR A 39 -1.83 -19.13 9.47
N ASN A 40 -2.86 -19.74 10.08
CA ASN A 40 -4.12 -19.98 9.38
C ASN A 40 -4.83 -18.65 9.10
N GLU A 41 -4.76 -17.70 10.02
CA GLU A 41 -5.34 -16.36 9.90
C GLU A 41 -4.82 -15.63 8.66
N PHE A 42 -3.50 -15.67 8.42
CA PHE A 42 -2.92 -15.05 7.23
C PHE A 42 -3.36 -15.77 5.95
N ARG A 43 -3.33 -17.11 5.94
CA ARG A 43 -3.66 -17.91 4.76
C ARG A 43 -5.13 -17.75 4.37
N GLU A 44 -6.04 -17.78 5.33
CA GLU A 44 -7.48 -17.57 5.11
C GLU A 44 -7.81 -16.14 4.66
N TRP A 45 -7.18 -15.13 5.27
CA TRP A 45 -7.31 -13.74 4.84
C TRP A 45 -6.84 -13.55 3.40
N ARG A 46 -5.69 -14.14 3.06
CA ARG A 46 -5.08 -14.03 1.73
C ARG A 46 -5.89 -14.78 0.66
N SER A 47 -6.39 -15.98 0.95
CA SER A 47 -7.14 -16.79 -0.02
C SER A 47 -8.51 -16.18 -0.34
N GLY A 48 -9.05 -15.34 0.56
CA GLY A 48 -10.39 -14.77 0.43
C GLY A 48 -11.52 -15.79 0.63
N GLU A 49 -11.20 -17.04 1.01
CA GLU A 49 -12.15 -18.14 1.14
C GLU A 49 -13.19 -17.90 2.26
N GLY A 50 -12.88 -17.01 3.21
CA GLY A 50 -13.80 -16.62 4.29
C GLY A 50 -14.84 -15.56 3.92
N GLY A 51 -14.88 -15.10 2.66
CA GLY A 51 -15.78 -14.02 2.24
C GLY A 51 -15.43 -12.66 2.85
N ALA A 52 -16.37 -11.72 2.75
CA ALA A 52 -16.18 -10.33 3.19
C ALA A 52 -15.81 -10.20 4.68
N ASP A 53 -16.29 -11.13 5.52
CA ASP A 53 -16.03 -11.15 6.97
C ASP A 53 -14.55 -11.40 7.31
N LYS A 54 -13.77 -11.98 6.39
CA LYS A 54 -12.34 -12.21 6.53
C LYS A 54 -11.48 -11.34 5.60
N ALA A 55 -12.03 -10.23 5.08
CA ALA A 55 -11.27 -9.31 4.23
C ALA A 55 -10.23 -8.46 5.00
N VAL A 56 -10.28 -8.48 6.34
CA VAL A 56 -9.39 -7.72 7.21
C VAL A 56 -8.63 -8.65 8.14
N LEU A 57 -7.29 -8.61 8.04
CA LEU A 57 -6.40 -9.25 9.01
C LEU A 57 -5.92 -8.21 10.02
N PHE A 58 -6.22 -8.45 11.30
CA PHE A 58 -5.82 -7.54 12.37
C PHE A 58 -4.62 -8.07 13.15
N CYS A 59 -3.51 -7.31 13.13
CA CYS A 59 -2.32 -7.60 13.93
C CYS A 59 -2.35 -6.76 15.22
N HIS A 60 -2.75 -7.37 16.33
CA HIS A 60 -2.79 -6.70 17.64
C HIS A 60 -1.58 -7.05 18.51
N GLY A 61 -1.24 -6.15 19.44
CA GLY A 61 -0.15 -6.38 20.39
C GLY A 61 0.34 -5.08 21.03
N ASN A 62 1.15 -5.20 22.07
CA ASN A 62 1.68 -4.06 22.81
C ASN A 62 2.56 -3.16 21.92
N PRO A 63 2.72 -1.86 22.25
CA PRO A 63 3.71 -1.01 21.61
C PRO A 63 5.12 -1.66 21.64
N GLY A 64 5.89 -1.48 20.57
CA GLY A 64 7.28 -1.97 20.48
C GLY A 64 7.46 -3.44 20.09
N VAL A 65 6.40 -4.27 20.02
CA VAL A 65 6.52 -5.71 19.68
C VAL A 65 6.81 -6.03 18.21
N GLY A 66 7.09 -5.01 17.38
CA GLY A 66 7.46 -5.22 15.97
C GLY A 66 6.30 -5.40 14.98
N LYS A 67 5.07 -4.99 15.32
CA LYS A 67 3.90 -5.05 14.40
C LYS A 67 4.18 -4.44 13.02
N THR A 68 4.87 -3.29 12.98
CA THR A 68 5.24 -2.62 11.74
C THR A 68 6.21 -3.46 10.89
N TYR A 69 7.13 -4.19 11.51
CA TYR A 69 8.00 -5.14 10.81
C TYR A 69 7.20 -6.31 10.23
N LEU A 70 6.23 -6.85 10.99
CA LEU A 70 5.35 -7.92 10.49
C LEU A 70 4.53 -7.47 9.28
N ILE A 71 3.95 -6.26 9.32
CA ILE A 71 3.22 -5.68 8.18
C ILE A 71 4.16 -5.47 6.98
N CYS A 72 5.38 -4.97 7.21
CA CYS A 72 6.37 -4.81 6.15
C CYS A 72 6.72 -6.14 5.49
N LEU A 73 6.91 -7.20 6.28
CA LEU A 73 7.17 -8.56 5.78
C LEU A 73 5.99 -9.12 4.98
N VAL A 74 4.75 -8.93 5.47
CA VAL A 74 3.54 -9.32 4.74
C VAL A 74 3.44 -8.58 3.41
N MET A 75 3.71 -7.27 3.39
CA MET A 75 3.66 -6.47 2.18
C MET A 75 4.70 -6.92 1.15
N ASP A 76 5.95 -7.17 1.55
CA ASP A 76 6.98 -7.71 0.65
C ASP A 76 6.53 -9.04 0.03
N TYR A 77 6.03 -9.96 0.85
CA TYR A 77 5.52 -11.25 0.37
C TYR A 77 4.39 -11.09 -0.66
N LEU A 78 3.43 -10.18 -0.41
CA LEU A 78 2.34 -9.93 -1.34
C LEU A 78 2.83 -9.28 -2.63
N TYR A 79 3.79 -8.35 -2.56
CA TYR A 79 4.37 -7.73 -3.75
C TYR A 79 5.12 -8.70 -4.64
N ASP A 80 5.87 -9.65 -4.04
CA ASP A 80 6.60 -10.66 -4.80
C ASP A 80 5.62 -11.57 -5.55
N ARG A 81 4.54 -11.99 -4.88
CA ARG A 81 3.49 -12.84 -5.49
C ARG A 81 2.61 -12.11 -6.49
N ALA A 82 2.42 -10.81 -6.31
CA ALA A 82 1.62 -9.98 -7.22
C ALA A 82 2.19 -9.90 -8.64
N ARG A 83 3.43 -10.33 -8.85
CA ARG A 83 4.04 -10.47 -10.19
C ARG A 83 3.58 -11.75 -10.91
N GLU A 84 3.20 -12.78 -10.15
CA GLU A 84 2.80 -14.08 -10.66
C GLU A 84 1.27 -14.20 -10.79
N GLU A 85 0.52 -13.53 -9.91
CA GLU A 85 -0.93 -13.72 -9.75
C GLU A 85 -1.78 -12.61 -10.41
N GLU A 86 -1.20 -11.73 -11.24
CA GLU A 86 -1.84 -10.55 -11.88
C GLU A 86 -2.60 -9.60 -10.91
N ILE A 87 -2.44 -9.75 -9.60
CA ILE A 87 -3.08 -8.93 -8.57
C ILE A 87 -2.37 -7.59 -8.34
N ALA A 88 -3.13 -6.58 -7.93
CA ALA A 88 -2.62 -5.29 -7.50
C ALA A 88 -2.39 -5.28 -5.98
N VAL A 89 -1.25 -4.74 -5.53
CA VAL A 89 -0.97 -4.53 -4.09
C VAL A 89 -0.62 -3.06 -3.91
N ALA A 90 -1.28 -2.42 -2.96
CA ALA A 90 -1.02 -1.05 -2.54
C ALA A 90 -0.77 -1.04 -1.03
N ARG A 91 0.12 -0.15 -0.60
CA ARG A 91 0.50 0.00 0.81
C ARG A 91 0.39 1.45 1.26
N VAL A 92 -0.09 1.65 2.49
CA VAL A 92 -0.07 2.94 3.18
C VAL A 92 0.35 2.70 4.62
N TYR A 93 1.20 3.57 5.14
CA TYR A 93 1.62 3.57 6.53
C TYR A 93 1.15 4.87 7.17
N CYS A 94 0.26 4.77 8.15
CA CYS A 94 -0.19 5.94 8.91
C CYS A 94 0.78 6.23 10.08
N ASP A 95 1.15 7.49 10.24
CA ASP A 95 1.95 8.03 11.34
C ASP A 95 1.15 9.10 12.06
N PHE A 96 1.07 8.98 13.38
CA PHE A 96 0.44 10.01 14.20
C PHE A 96 1.21 11.34 14.16
N ARG A 97 2.47 11.36 13.72
CA ARG A 97 3.30 12.57 13.61
C ARG A 97 3.07 13.34 12.31
N GLU A 98 2.48 12.71 11.30
CA GLU A 98 2.28 13.27 9.95
C GLU A 98 0.79 13.50 9.64
N GLN A 99 -0.04 13.66 10.67
CA GLN A 99 -1.50 13.73 10.52
C GLN A 99 -1.99 14.82 9.55
N GLN A 100 -1.24 15.91 9.40
CA GLN A 100 -1.58 16.99 8.46
C GLN A 100 -1.59 16.51 7.00
N GLU A 101 -0.69 15.59 6.64
CA GLU A 101 -0.58 15.04 5.29
C GLU A 101 -1.43 13.77 5.12
N GLN A 102 -1.87 13.14 6.20
CA GLN A 102 -2.62 11.87 6.19
C GLN A 102 -4.14 12.09 6.26
N THR A 103 -4.65 13.02 5.44
CA THR A 103 -6.09 13.20 5.25
C THR A 103 -6.68 11.98 4.53
N THR A 104 -7.99 11.76 4.67
CA THR A 104 -8.69 10.67 3.94
C THR A 104 -8.46 10.75 2.43
N ALA A 105 -8.50 11.97 1.86
CA ALA A 105 -8.25 12.20 0.44
C ALA A 105 -6.82 11.80 0.06
N ASN A 106 -5.82 12.18 0.84
CA ASN A 106 -4.42 11.84 0.55
C ASN A 106 -4.15 10.34 0.70
N VAL A 107 -4.78 9.66 1.67
CA VAL A 107 -4.66 8.21 1.85
C VAL A 107 -5.26 7.45 0.66
N ILE A 108 -6.47 7.82 0.24
CA ILE A 108 -7.11 7.22 -0.94
C ILE A 108 -6.30 7.55 -2.21
N GLY A 109 -5.87 8.80 -2.35
CA GLY A 109 -5.03 9.24 -3.46
C GLY A 109 -3.69 8.49 -3.52
N ALA A 110 -3.07 8.17 -2.39
CA ALA A 110 -1.84 7.38 -2.32
C ALA A 110 -2.06 5.94 -2.77
N ILE A 111 -3.22 5.36 -2.50
CA ILE A 111 -3.61 4.03 -3.00
C ILE A 111 -3.83 4.12 -4.51
N LEU A 112 -4.62 5.08 -4.97
CA LEU A 112 -4.93 5.27 -6.39
C LEU A 112 -3.67 5.52 -7.22
N LYS A 113 -2.74 6.34 -6.71
CA LYS A 113 -1.40 6.57 -7.29
C LYS A 113 -0.65 5.27 -7.55
N GLN A 114 -0.62 4.36 -6.57
CA GLN A 114 0.06 3.06 -6.72
C GLN A 114 -0.63 2.16 -7.76
N LEU A 115 -1.96 2.18 -7.82
CA LEU A 115 -2.73 1.38 -8.77
C LEU A 115 -2.62 1.92 -10.21
N ALA A 116 -2.72 3.25 -10.39
CA ALA A 116 -2.60 3.92 -11.68
C ALA A 116 -1.20 3.72 -12.31
N LEU A 117 -0.14 3.70 -11.50
CA LEU A 117 1.21 3.39 -11.98
C LEU A 117 1.38 1.95 -12.48
N LYS A 118 0.55 1.01 -12.00
CA LYS A 118 0.63 -0.41 -12.36
C LYS A 118 -0.32 -0.79 -13.52
N TYR A 119 -1.45 -0.08 -13.67
CA TYR A 119 -2.48 -0.41 -14.66
C TYR A 119 -2.90 0.82 -15.47
N GLU A 120 -2.62 0.79 -16.78
CA GLU A 120 -3.01 1.86 -17.71
C GLU A 120 -4.51 2.12 -17.72
N GLY A 121 -5.34 1.09 -17.54
CA GLY A 121 -6.80 1.24 -17.47
C GLY A 121 -7.30 2.10 -16.30
N ILE A 122 -6.48 2.31 -15.28
CA ILE A 122 -6.76 3.23 -14.16
C ILE A 122 -6.12 4.60 -14.44
N LEU A 123 -4.94 4.64 -15.07
CA LEU A 123 -4.23 5.88 -15.36
C LEU A 123 -5.02 6.81 -16.30
N GLU A 124 -5.64 6.28 -17.34
CA GLU A 124 -6.32 7.12 -18.35
C GLU A 124 -7.55 7.88 -17.80
N PRO A 125 -8.45 7.27 -17.00
CA PRO A 125 -9.48 8.01 -16.29
C PRO A 125 -8.91 9.11 -15.38
N VAL A 126 -7.83 8.80 -14.63
CA VAL A 126 -7.18 9.76 -13.73
C VAL A 126 -6.59 10.95 -14.50
N ARG A 127 -5.92 10.68 -15.63
CA ARG A 127 -5.36 11.71 -16.51
C ARG A 127 -6.44 12.66 -17.03
N THR A 128 -7.59 12.10 -17.41
CA THR A 128 -8.74 12.89 -17.89
C THR A 128 -9.23 13.86 -16.82
N GLU A 129 -9.41 13.39 -15.58
CA GLU A 129 -9.83 14.25 -14.46
C GLU A 129 -8.79 15.34 -14.13
N PHE A 130 -7.50 15.00 -14.19
CA PHE A 130 -6.42 15.97 -13.98
C PHE A 130 -6.49 17.15 -14.96
N GLN A 131 -6.70 16.88 -16.25
CA GLN A 131 -6.80 17.90 -17.29
C GLN A 131 -8.01 18.83 -17.12
N ILE A 132 -9.14 18.34 -16.58
CA ILE A 132 -10.32 19.16 -16.28
C ILE A 132 -10.01 20.17 -15.19
N VAL A 133 -9.27 19.76 -14.16
CA VAL A 133 -8.89 20.62 -13.04
C VAL A 133 -7.88 21.69 -13.48
N GLU A 134 -6.92 21.36 -14.34
CA GLU A 134 -5.94 22.35 -14.85
C GLU A 134 -6.55 23.42 -15.76
N THR A 135 -7.66 23.12 -16.42
CA THR A 135 -8.32 24.02 -17.39
C THR A 135 -9.43 24.88 -16.78
N SER A 136 -9.73 24.70 -15.48
CA SER A 136 -10.76 25.42 -14.72
C SER A 136 -10.16 26.54 -13.86
#